data_AF-A0A355B663-F1
#
_entry.id   AF-A0A355B663-F1
#
_cell.length_a   1.000
_cell.length_b   1.000
_cell.length_c   1.000
_cell.angle_alpha   90.00
_cell.angle_beta   90.00
_cell.angle_gamma   90.00
#
_symmetry.space_group_name_H-M   'P 1'
#
loop_
_entity.id
_entity.type
_entity.pdbx_description
1 polymer ?
#
loop_
_entity_poly.entity_id
_entity_poly.type
_entity_poly.pdbx_seq_one_letter_code
_entity_poly.pdbx_strand_id
1 'polypeptide(L)'
;MIRPLLKVGDCWEYRNLNIKAQTNQTTRCVVKILDNGYLMETSGRVTGLARYDKNLVWISSIGIDRTIRQPARSRVPRRLSFPLWKGKTWVDIYRALDENLGSFIPFKNIYTAEGTEKIETPAGKFITVHIKRLRKNVTTGEIVEGVTWYSPRVKNIVKVWSAWPRGTKMILTGYRLKKRGSRGKRIGP
;
A
#
# COMPACT_ATOMS: atom_id res chain seq x y z
N MET A 1 8.58 11.23 -10.44
CA MET A 1 8.80 9.76 -10.38
C MET A 1 7.60 9.02 -10.97
N ILE A 2 7.80 8.21 -12.02
CA ILE A 2 6.73 7.49 -12.73
C ILE A 2 6.27 6.22 -12.00
N ARG A 3 5.15 5.64 -12.44
CA ARG A 3 4.56 4.42 -11.86
C ARG A 3 5.55 3.25 -11.89
N PRO A 4 5.61 2.41 -10.84
CA PRO A 4 6.45 1.22 -10.87
C PRO A 4 5.94 0.18 -11.87
N LEU A 5 6.87 -0.46 -12.58
CA LEU A 5 6.58 -1.65 -13.39
C LEU A 5 6.74 -2.90 -12.52
N LEU A 6 5.64 -3.38 -11.96
CA LEU A 6 5.61 -4.63 -11.19
C LEU A 6 5.70 -5.86 -12.11
N LYS A 7 6.11 -6.98 -11.55
CA LYS A 7 6.15 -8.27 -12.25
C LYS A 7 5.55 -9.37 -11.39
N VAL A 8 5.04 -10.40 -12.04
CA VAL A 8 4.67 -11.65 -11.37
C VAL A 8 5.89 -12.17 -10.59
N GLY A 9 5.68 -12.46 -9.31
CA GLY A 9 6.71 -12.89 -8.37
C GLY A 9 7.42 -11.77 -7.60
N ASP A 10 7.15 -10.49 -7.87
CA ASP A 10 7.55 -9.40 -6.96
C ASP A 10 6.80 -9.57 -5.63
N CYS A 11 7.51 -9.59 -4.50
CA CYS A 11 6.98 -9.84 -3.17
C CYS A 11 7.48 -8.84 -2.14
N TRP A 12 6.65 -8.52 -1.15
CA TRP A 12 6.97 -7.67 -0.01
C TRP A 12 6.41 -8.26 1.28
N GLU A 13 7.19 -8.16 2.34
CA GLU A 13 6.85 -8.59 3.68
C GLU A 13 6.80 -7.38 4.60
N TYR A 14 5.72 -7.27 5.35
CA TYR A 14 5.46 -6.15 6.23
C TYR A 14 5.21 -6.63 7.64
N ARG A 15 5.64 -5.83 8.61
CA ARG A 15 5.22 -5.94 10.01
C ARG A 15 4.31 -4.78 10.39
N ASN A 16 3.17 -5.08 10.99
CA ASN A 16 2.30 -4.11 11.64
C ASN A 16 2.72 -3.97 13.11
N LEU A 17 3.29 -2.84 13.49
CA LEU A 17 3.86 -2.66 14.83
C LEU A 17 2.81 -2.46 15.93
N ASN A 18 1.53 -2.36 15.57
CA ASN A 18 0.43 -2.13 16.52
C ASN A 18 -0.32 -3.40 16.93
N ILE A 19 0.06 -4.56 16.38
CA ILE A 19 -0.58 -5.85 16.66
C ILE A 19 0.46 -6.74 17.34
N LYS A 20 0.13 -7.31 18.51
CA LYS A 20 0.99 -8.28 19.22
C LYS A 20 1.02 -9.63 18.47
N ALA A 21 2.21 -10.25 18.41
CA ALA A 21 2.53 -11.61 17.93
C ALA A 21 2.07 -11.99 16.49
N GLN A 22 2.38 -13.24 16.07
CA GLN A 22 2.51 -13.82 14.71
C GLN A 22 1.55 -13.36 13.59
N THR A 23 0.39 -12.78 13.88
CA THR A 23 -0.54 -12.19 12.90
C THR A 23 -0.13 -10.79 12.42
N ASN A 24 0.97 -10.25 12.97
CA ASN A 24 1.49 -8.94 12.63
C ASN A 24 2.29 -8.91 11.33
N GLN A 25 2.54 -10.05 10.69
CA GLN A 25 3.21 -10.12 9.40
C GLN A 25 2.20 -10.21 8.26
N THR A 26 2.47 -9.50 7.16
CA THR A 26 1.68 -9.56 5.94
C THR A 26 2.62 -9.66 4.76
N THR A 27 2.52 -10.75 4.01
CA THR A 27 3.20 -10.88 2.73
C THR A 27 2.25 -10.50 1.62
N ARG A 28 2.78 -9.86 0.58
CA ARG A 28 2.07 -9.56 -0.66
C ARG A 28 2.94 -9.95 -1.84
N CYS A 29 2.45 -10.84 -2.70
CA CYS A 29 3.16 -11.28 -3.88
C CYS A 29 2.31 -11.06 -5.12
N VAL A 30 2.86 -10.43 -6.15
CA VAL A 30 2.16 -10.27 -7.43
C VAL A 30 2.03 -11.63 -8.10
N VAL A 31 0.80 -12.07 -8.35
CA VAL A 31 0.51 -13.34 -9.05
C VAL A 31 0.02 -13.12 -10.47
N LYS A 32 -0.58 -11.95 -10.76
CA LYS A 32 -1.05 -11.61 -12.11
C LYS A 32 -1.00 -10.10 -12.36
N ILE A 33 -0.62 -9.71 -13.57
CA ILE A 33 -0.76 -8.34 -14.08
C ILE A 33 -2.10 -8.23 -14.80
N LEU A 34 -2.85 -7.15 -14.53
CA LEU A 34 -4.12 -6.84 -15.14
C LEU A 34 -4.02 -5.50 -15.87
N ASP A 35 -4.87 -5.25 -16.85
CA ASP A 35 -4.86 -3.99 -17.62
C ASP A 35 -5.01 -2.75 -16.72
N ASN A 36 -5.80 -2.88 -15.64
CA ASN A 36 -6.06 -1.79 -14.71
C ASN A 36 -5.42 -1.98 -13.31
N GLY A 37 -4.49 -2.92 -13.16
CA GLY A 37 -3.81 -3.13 -11.88
C GLY A 37 -3.18 -4.50 -11.73
N TYR A 38 -3.34 -5.09 -10.54
CA TYR A 38 -2.59 -6.28 -10.15
C TYR A 38 -3.47 -7.21 -9.33
N LEU A 39 -3.26 -8.52 -9.47
CA LEU A 39 -3.71 -9.50 -8.51
C LEU A 39 -2.52 -9.89 -7.65
N MET A 40 -2.68 -9.78 -6.34
CA MET A 40 -1.64 -10.14 -5.38
C MET A 40 -2.17 -11.21 -4.44
N GLU A 41 -1.37 -12.24 -4.20
CA GLU A 41 -1.58 -13.14 -3.07
C GLU A 41 -1.19 -12.41 -1.78
N THR A 42 -2.05 -12.50 -0.77
CA THR A 42 -1.84 -11.88 0.54
C THR A 42 -1.92 -12.92 1.64
N SER A 43 -1.02 -12.80 2.62
CA SER A 43 -1.03 -13.61 3.85
C SER A 43 -1.18 -12.72 5.08
N GLY A 44 -1.54 -13.31 6.22
CA GLY A 44 -1.69 -12.60 7.51
C GLY A 44 -3.15 -12.27 7.81
N ARG A 45 -3.48 -10.98 8.02
CA ARG A 45 -4.83 -10.55 8.42
C ARG A 45 -5.91 -10.85 7.36
N VAL A 46 -5.52 -10.93 6.09
CA VAL A 46 -6.38 -11.37 4.98
C VAL A 46 -5.58 -12.37 4.16
N THR A 47 -6.07 -13.60 4.12
CA THR A 47 -5.48 -14.69 3.36
C THR A 47 -6.28 -14.91 2.08
N GLY A 48 -5.60 -15.03 0.94
CA GLY A 48 -6.22 -15.24 -0.36
C GLY A 48 -5.65 -14.30 -1.42
N LEU A 49 -6.49 -13.87 -2.35
CA LEU A 49 -6.08 -12.95 -3.42
C LEU A 49 -6.70 -11.57 -3.21
N ALA A 50 -5.94 -10.52 -3.48
CA ALA A 50 -6.39 -9.14 -3.43
C ALA A 50 -6.15 -8.45 -4.77
N ARG A 51 -7.17 -7.76 -5.27
CA ARG A 51 -7.05 -6.92 -6.46
C ARG A 51 -6.57 -5.53 -6.04
N TYR A 52 -5.51 -5.07 -6.67
CA TYR A 52 -4.97 -3.73 -6.53
C TYR A 52 -5.16 -2.94 -7.82
N ASP A 53 -5.39 -1.64 -7.72
CA ASP A 53 -5.38 -0.74 -8.86
C ASP A 53 -3.95 -0.44 -9.33
N LYS A 54 -3.83 0.29 -10.43
CA LYS A 54 -2.56 0.76 -10.99
C LYS A 54 -1.75 1.69 -10.06
N ASN A 55 -2.33 2.20 -8.98
CA ASN A 55 -1.69 3.03 -7.97
C ASN A 55 -1.44 2.26 -6.66
N LEU A 56 -1.51 0.93 -6.68
CA LEU A 56 -1.35 0.07 -5.50
C LEU A 56 -2.42 0.29 -4.42
N VAL A 57 -3.61 0.74 -4.81
CA VAL A 57 -4.78 0.82 -3.93
C VAL A 57 -5.48 -0.54 -3.92
N TRP A 58 -5.69 -1.10 -2.74
CA TRP A 58 -6.44 -2.34 -2.58
C TRP A 58 -7.94 -2.09 -2.89
N ILE A 59 -8.47 -2.77 -3.90
CA ILE A 59 -9.85 -2.65 -4.38
C ILE A 59 -10.77 -3.69 -3.73
N SER A 60 -10.38 -4.97 -3.77
CA SER A 60 -11.23 -6.09 -3.33
C SER A 60 -10.40 -7.29 -2.90
N SER A 61 -11.00 -8.19 -2.12
CA SER A 61 -10.45 -9.52 -1.82
C SER A 61 -11.27 -10.62 -2.50
N ILE A 62 -10.58 -11.69 -2.84
CA ILE A 62 -11.11 -12.95 -3.35
C ILE A 62 -10.68 -14.00 -2.31
N GLY A 63 -11.67 -14.67 -1.71
CA GLY A 63 -11.44 -15.73 -0.73
C GLY A 63 -10.55 -16.85 -1.25
N ILE A 64 -10.03 -17.68 -0.34
CA ILE A 64 -9.15 -18.82 -0.66
C ILE A 64 -9.86 -19.81 -1.59
N ASP A 65 -11.17 -19.97 -1.43
CA ASP A 65 -12.07 -20.76 -2.28
C ASP A 65 -12.27 -20.19 -3.69
N ARG A 66 -11.80 -18.97 -3.95
CA ARG A 66 -11.96 -18.22 -5.22
C ARG A 66 -13.40 -17.91 -5.62
N THR A 67 -14.37 -18.26 -4.78
CA THR A 67 -15.81 -18.11 -5.06
C THR A 67 -16.36 -16.87 -4.37
N ILE A 68 -15.85 -16.52 -3.19
CA ILE A 68 -16.34 -15.36 -2.44
C ILE A 68 -15.55 -14.10 -2.83
N ARG A 69 -16.19 -13.19 -3.58
CA ARG A 69 -15.70 -11.82 -3.80
C ARG A 69 -16.28 -10.90 -2.74
N GLN A 70 -15.44 -10.41 -1.83
CA GLN A 70 -15.85 -9.35 -0.91
C GLN A 70 -15.24 -8.03 -1.40
N PRO A 71 -16.04 -6.94 -1.55
CA PRO A 71 -15.45 -5.62 -1.64
C PRO A 71 -14.58 -5.41 -0.39
N ALA A 72 -13.49 -4.65 -0.51
CA ALA A 72 -12.73 -4.30 0.69
C ALA A 72 -13.70 -3.67 1.70
N ARG A 73 -13.76 -4.21 2.93
CA ARG A 73 -14.75 -3.83 3.99
C ARG A 73 -14.80 -2.32 4.28
N SER A 74 -13.79 -1.58 3.85
CA SER A 74 -13.81 -0.14 3.66
C SER A 74 -12.93 0.21 2.46
N ARG A 75 -13.27 1.26 1.70
CA ARG A 75 -12.43 1.75 0.60
C ARG A 75 -11.06 2.11 1.19
N VAL A 76 -10.04 1.31 0.89
CA VAL A 76 -8.68 1.56 1.36
C VAL A 76 -8.22 2.89 0.76
N PRO A 77 -7.69 3.82 1.57
CA PRO A 77 -7.41 5.15 1.09
C PRO A 77 -6.32 5.14 0.01
N ARG A 78 -6.48 6.00 -1.00
CA ARG A 78 -5.54 6.16 -2.11
C ARG A 78 -4.28 6.92 -1.65
N ARG A 79 -3.35 6.17 -1.06
CA ARG A 79 -2.08 6.70 -0.51
C ARG A 79 -1.07 7.14 -1.57
N LEU A 80 -1.22 6.72 -2.83
CA LEU A 80 -0.28 7.03 -3.91
C LEU A 80 -1.06 7.56 -5.11
N SER A 81 -0.50 8.58 -5.76
CA SER A 81 -1.00 9.12 -7.02
C SER A 81 0.19 9.41 -7.92
N PHE A 82 0.51 8.48 -8.83
CA PHE A 82 1.64 8.67 -9.75
C PHE A 82 1.30 9.69 -10.85
N PRO A 83 2.30 10.41 -11.38
CA PRO A 83 3.70 10.43 -10.93
C PRO A 83 3.88 11.16 -9.59
N LEU A 84 4.88 10.78 -8.78
CA LEU A 84 5.20 11.45 -7.51
C LEU A 84 6.35 12.44 -7.74
N TRP A 85 6.06 13.74 -7.76
CA TRP A 85 7.04 14.83 -7.75
C TRP A 85 6.88 15.65 -6.47
N LYS A 86 7.96 16.32 -6.04
CA LYS A 86 7.94 17.20 -4.86
C LYS A 86 6.87 18.28 -5.05
N GLY A 87 6.08 18.53 -4.02
CA GLY A 87 4.98 19.49 -4.02
C GLY A 87 3.66 18.94 -4.60
N LYS A 88 3.63 17.73 -5.19
CA LYS A 88 2.37 17.17 -5.70
C LYS A 88 1.38 16.96 -4.57
N THR A 89 0.18 17.48 -4.73
CA THR A 89 -0.95 17.22 -3.83
C THR A 89 -2.04 16.40 -4.51
N TRP A 90 -2.77 15.60 -3.73
CA TRP A 90 -3.99 14.93 -4.21
C TRP A 90 -4.95 14.65 -3.06
N VAL A 91 -6.23 14.56 -3.40
CA VAL A 91 -7.32 14.31 -2.46
C VAL A 91 -7.87 12.89 -2.66
N ASP A 92 -8.26 12.28 -1.56
CA ASP A 92 -9.03 11.03 -1.54
C ASP A 92 -10.17 11.14 -0.54
N ILE A 93 -11.38 10.77 -0.96
CA ILE A 93 -12.57 10.78 -0.11
C ILE A 93 -13.03 9.34 0.04
N TYR A 94 -13.17 8.90 1.29
CA TYR A 94 -13.58 7.54 1.62
C TYR A 94 -14.46 7.54 2.85
N ARG A 95 -15.22 6.46 3.02
CA ARG A 95 -15.99 6.20 4.23
C ARG A 95 -15.35 5.03 4.97
N ALA A 96 -15.23 5.14 6.29
CA ALA A 96 -14.80 4.05 7.15
C ALA A 96 -15.94 3.71 8.12
N LEU A 97 -16.16 2.42 8.36
CA LEU A 97 -17.10 1.97 9.37
C LEU A 97 -16.57 2.39 10.75
N ASP A 98 -17.40 3.07 11.51
CA ASP A 98 -17.24 3.23 12.95
C ASP A 98 -17.93 2.05 13.63
N GLU A 99 -17.15 1.19 14.27
CA GLU A 99 -17.67 -0.03 14.91
C GLU A 99 -18.53 0.29 16.13
N ASN A 100 -18.34 1.44 16.79
CA ASN A 100 -19.15 1.83 17.95
C ASN A 100 -20.51 2.39 17.51
N LEU A 101 -20.53 3.16 16.41
CA LEU A 101 -21.74 3.79 15.90
C LEU A 101 -22.49 2.93 14.87
N GLY A 102 -21.91 1.81 14.43
CA GLY A 102 -22.46 0.95 13.37
C GLY A 102 -22.65 1.68 12.03
N SER A 103 -22.00 2.83 11.84
CA SER A 103 -22.25 3.74 10.73
C SER A 103 -20.96 4.12 10.01
N PHE A 104 -21.09 4.56 8.76
CA PHE A 104 -19.97 4.93 7.92
C PHE A 104 -19.64 6.42 8.06
N ILE A 105 -18.47 6.74 8.62
CA ILE A 105 -17.99 8.11 8.76
C ILE A 105 -17.21 8.54 7.51
N PRO A 106 -17.55 9.69 6.90
CA PRO A 106 -16.81 10.25 5.78
C PRO A 106 -15.50 10.90 6.22
N PHE A 107 -14.43 10.61 5.48
CA PHE A 107 -13.11 11.19 5.65
C PHE A 107 -12.58 11.76 4.34
N LYS A 108 -11.91 12.92 4.44
CA LYS A 108 -11.14 13.54 3.36
C LYS A 108 -9.66 13.45 3.70
N ASN A 109 -8.90 12.71 2.91
CA ASN A 109 -7.44 12.74 2.97
C ASN A 109 -6.91 13.77 1.97
N ILE A 110 -5.98 14.59 2.42
CA ILE A 110 -5.16 15.46 1.60
C ILE A 110 -3.73 14.96 1.73
N TYR A 111 -3.13 14.56 0.61
CA TYR A 111 -1.77 14.07 0.56
C TYR A 111 -0.86 15.09 -0.12
N THR A 112 0.40 15.16 0.35
CA THR A 112 1.45 15.99 -0.25
C THR A 112 2.74 15.18 -0.33
N ALA A 113 3.33 15.10 -1.52
CA ALA A 113 4.68 14.55 -1.69
C ALA A 113 5.72 15.63 -1.35
N GLU A 114 6.37 15.54 -0.20
CA GLU A 114 7.21 16.62 0.35
C GLU A 114 8.65 16.59 -0.17
N GLY A 115 9.10 15.45 -0.70
CA GLY A 115 10.44 15.30 -1.24
C GLY A 115 11.00 13.91 -0.98
N THR A 116 12.32 13.79 -1.08
CA THR A 116 13.02 12.53 -0.82
C THR A 116 13.63 12.50 0.58
N GLU A 117 13.54 11.35 1.24
CA GLU A 117 14.10 11.09 2.55
C GLU A 117 14.81 9.72 2.56
N LYS A 118 15.93 9.64 3.28
CA LYS A 118 16.62 8.38 3.56
C LYS A 118 16.01 7.75 4.81
N ILE A 119 15.54 6.52 4.70
CA ILE A 119 14.98 5.78 5.84
C ILE A 119 15.55 4.37 5.94
N GLU A 120 15.65 3.90 7.16
CA GLU A 120 16.10 2.55 7.51
C GLU A 120 14.93 1.72 8.01
N THR A 121 14.91 0.46 7.57
CA THR A 121 13.93 -0.56 7.97
C THR A 121 14.67 -1.88 8.14
N PRO A 122 14.05 -2.93 8.73
CA PRO A 122 14.67 -4.25 8.77
C PRO A 122 15.03 -4.82 7.38
N ALA A 123 14.34 -4.38 6.32
CA ALA A 123 14.66 -4.75 4.94
C ALA A 123 15.87 -3.99 4.33
N GLY A 124 16.47 -3.05 5.08
CA GLY A 124 17.61 -2.24 4.67
C GLY A 124 17.34 -0.73 4.59
N LYS A 125 18.27 -0.02 3.96
CA LYS A 125 18.28 1.44 3.80
C LYS A 125 17.75 1.87 2.42
N PHE A 126 16.85 2.84 2.39
CA PHE A 126 16.15 3.27 1.18
C PHE A 126 16.12 4.79 1.03
N ILE A 127 16.27 5.27 -0.21
CA ILE A 127 15.80 6.59 -0.62
C ILE A 127 14.32 6.45 -0.96
N THR A 128 13.50 7.33 -0.38
CA THR A 128 12.04 7.26 -0.45
C THR A 128 11.43 8.61 -0.74
N VAL A 129 10.24 8.63 -1.30
CA VAL A 129 9.38 9.82 -1.35
C VAL A 129 8.62 9.89 -0.03
N HIS A 130 8.82 10.97 0.72
CA HIS A 130 8.05 11.30 1.92
C HIS A 130 6.70 11.90 1.52
N ILE A 131 5.61 11.28 1.97
CA ILE A 131 4.24 11.69 1.64
C ILE A 131 3.50 11.99 2.94
N LYS A 132 3.26 13.27 3.21
CA LYS A 132 2.41 13.72 4.32
C LYS A 132 0.95 13.50 3.96
N ARG A 133 0.13 13.17 4.97
CA ARG A 133 -1.32 13.03 4.87
C ARG A 133 -1.99 13.80 6.00
N LEU A 134 -2.91 14.68 5.64
CA LEU A 134 -3.90 15.24 6.56
C LEU A 134 -5.22 14.50 6.34
N ARG A 135 -5.71 13.78 7.35
CA ARG A 135 -7.01 13.12 7.32
C ARG A 135 -8.00 13.98 8.11
N LYS A 136 -9.01 14.50 7.44
CA LYS A 136 -10.11 15.24 8.05
C LYS A 136 -11.33 14.34 8.21
N ASN A 137 -11.87 14.23 9.41
CA ASN A 137 -13.24 13.77 9.65
C ASN A 137 -14.19 14.83 9.13
N VAL A 138 -15.03 14.49 8.14
CA VAL A 138 -15.90 15.49 7.51
C VAL A 138 -17.04 15.91 8.45
N THR A 139 -17.45 15.03 9.35
CA THR A 139 -18.52 15.30 10.32
C THR A 139 -18.03 16.14 11.49
N THR A 140 -16.92 15.77 12.14
CA THR A 140 -16.44 16.46 13.36
C THR A 140 -15.45 17.58 13.07
N GLY A 141 -14.90 17.64 11.85
CA GLY A 141 -13.83 18.57 11.50
C GLY A 141 -12.44 18.19 12.01
N GLU A 142 -12.32 17.15 12.85
CA GLU A 142 -11.06 16.65 13.41
C GLU A 142 -10.04 16.35 12.30
N ILE A 143 -8.80 16.83 12.48
CA ILE A 143 -7.69 16.59 11.56
C ILE A 143 -6.63 15.74 12.25
N VAL A 144 -6.26 14.65 11.60
CA VAL A 144 -5.19 13.76 12.07
C VAL A 144 -4.12 13.61 11.01
N GLU A 145 -2.86 13.73 11.43
CA GLU A 145 -1.72 13.55 10.56
C GLU A 145 -1.33 12.08 10.35
N GLY A 146 -0.70 11.81 9.22
CA GLY A 146 -0.04 10.56 8.91
C GLY A 146 1.01 10.75 7.84
N VAL A 147 1.86 9.75 7.69
CA VAL A 147 2.98 9.78 6.75
C VAL A 147 3.10 8.43 6.06
N THR A 148 3.47 8.46 4.77
CA THR A 148 3.77 7.28 3.97
C THR A 148 5.11 7.49 3.27
N TRP A 149 5.97 6.47 3.31
CA TRP A 149 7.25 6.47 2.61
C TRP A 149 7.22 5.46 1.46
N TYR A 150 7.32 5.95 0.23
CA TYR A 150 7.37 5.13 -0.97
C TYR A 150 8.80 5.02 -1.49
N SER A 151 9.31 3.80 -1.75
CA SER A 151 10.61 3.64 -2.41
C SER A 151 10.43 3.16 -3.85
N PRO A 152 10.94 3.88 -4.87
CA PRO A 152 10.99 3.35 -6.24
C PRO A 152 11.88 2.11 -6.35
N ARG A 153 12.93 1.99 -5.52
CA ARG A 153 13.85 0.84 -5.54
C ARG A 153 13.11 -0.47 -5.27
N VAL A 154 12.21 -0.46 -4.28
CA VAL A 154 11.37 -1.61 -3.98
C VAL A 154 10.00 -1.56 -4.64
N LYS A 155 9.72 -0.52 -5.43
CA LYS A 155 8.45 -0.32 -6.14
C LYS A 155 7.21 -0.26 -5.25
N ASN A 156 7.38 -0.02 -3.95
CA ASN A 156 6.29 -0.09 -2.98
C ASN A 156 6.55 0.82 -1.77
N ILE A 157 5.53 0.93 -0.93
CA ILE A 157 5.60 1.58 0.38
C ILE A 157 6.53 0.76 1.28
N VAL A 158 7.45 1.44 1.97
CA VAL A 158 8.37 0.80 2.92
C VAL A 158 8.03 1.11 4.38
N LYS A 159 7.30 2.20 4.62
CA LYS A 159 6.86 2.61 5.96
C LYS A 159 5.55 3.40 5.87
N VAL A 160 4.69 3.23 6.86
CA VAL A 160 3.51 4.08 7.09
C VAL A 160 3.47 4.42 8.57
N TRP A 161 3.07 5.65 8.89
CA TRP A 161 2.72 6.09 10.22
C TRP A 161 1.39 6.86 10.17
N SER A 162 0.56 6.76 11.21
CA SER A 162 -0.74 7.44 11.29
C SER A 162 -1.12 7.60 12.73
N ALA A 163 -1.35 8.82 13.22
CA ALA A 163 -1.72 9.03 14.62
C ALA A 163 -3.03 8.30 15.01
N TRP A 164 -3.99 8.14 14.09
CA TRP A 164 -5.26 7.41 14.32
C TRP A 164 -5.29 6.02 13.63
N PRO A 165 -6.00 5.00 14.16
CA PRO A 165 -6.73 4.99 15.44
C PRO A 165 -5.85 4.71 16.65
N ARG A 166 -4.63 4.20 16.47
CA ARG A 166 -3.65 3.96 17.54
C ARG A 166 -2.19 4.01 17.03
N GLY A 167 -1.84 4.95 16.15
CA GLY A 167 -0.44 5.01 15.69
C GLY A 167 -0.07 3.96 14.61
N THR A 168 -0.95 3.62 13.64
CA THR A 168 -0.71 2.50 12.71
C THR A 168 0.64 2.62 12.02
N LYS A 169 1.59 1.77 12.44
CA LYS A 169 2.94 1.69 11.90
C LYS A 169 3.08 0.39 11.11
N MET A 170 3.18 0.50 9.79
CA MET A 170 3.58 -0.60 8.92
C MET A 170 5.03 -0.37 8.52
N ILE A 171 5.86 -1.39 8.58
CA ILE A 171 7.27 -1.31 8.15
C ILE A 171 7.63 -2.52 7.29
N LEU A 172 8.40 -2.29 6.23
CA LEU A 172 8.92 -3.35 5.37
C LEU A 172 10.00 -4.15 6.12
N THR A 173 9.85 -5.46 6.16
CA THR A 173 10.79 -6.37 6.81
C THR A 173 11.57 -7.23 5.83
N GLY A 174 11.02 -7.47 4.65
CA GLY A 174 11.65 -8.23 3.58
C GLY A 174 11.03 -7.92 2.23
N TYR A 175 11.76 -8.19 1.14
CA TYR A 175 11.23 -8.08 -0.21
C TYR A 175 12.04 -8.93 -1.20
N ARG A 176 11.39 -9.33 -2.29
CA ARG A 176 12.02 -10.05 -3.40
C ARG A 176 11.48 -9.48 -4.71
N LEU A 177 12.36 -8.94 -5.56
CA LEU A 177 11.97 -8.41 -6.87
C LEU A 177 12.51 -9.28 -8.00
N LYS A 178 11.69 -9.55 -8.99
CA LYS A 178 12.14 -10.17 -10.23
C LYS A 178 12.92 -9.16 -11.06
N LYS A 179 14.15 -9.53 -11.42
CA LYS A 179 15.01 -8.77 -12.34
C LYS A 179 14.27 -8.53 -13.67
N ARG A 180 14.61 -7.45 -14.38
CA ARG A 180 14.16 -7.27 -15.77
C ARG A 180 14.66 -8.52 -16.48
N GLY A 181 13.75 -9.30 -17.08
CA GLY A 181 14.18 -10.46 -17.85
C GLY A 181 15.27 -9.96 -18.79
N SER A 182 16.47 -10.51 -18.65
CA SER A 182 17.40 -10.53 -19.76
C SER A 182 16.58 -11.11 -20.89
N ARG A 183 16.32 -10.31 -21.93
CA ARG A 183 15.94 -10.90 -23.21
C ARG A 183 17.03 -11.92 -23.45
N GLY A 184 16.69 -13.22 -23.43
CA GLY A 184 17.61 -14.24 -23.90
C GLY A 184 18.10 -13.75 -25.25
N LYS A 185 19.40 -13.49 -25.37
CA LYS A 185 20.03 -13.54 -26.68
C LYS A 185 19.64 -14.91 -27.21
N ARG A 186 18.78 -14.96 -28.23
CA ARG A 186 18.82 -16.07 -29.18
C ARG A 186 20.23 -16.02 -29.74
N ILE A 187 21.09 -16.87 -29.20
CA ILE A 187 22.23 -17.35 -29.95
C ILE A 187 21.60 -18.39 -30.89
N GLY A 188 21.84 -18.21 -32.19
CA GLY A 188 21.35 -19.10 -33.26
C GLY A 188 21.81 -20.54 -33.07
N PRO A 189 21.38 -21.44 -33.96
CA PRO A 189 21.71 -21.34 -35.39
C PRO A 189 20.64 -20.65 -36.25
#